data_AF-A0AAD9X9B7-F1
#
_entry.id   AF-A0AAD9X9B7-F1
#
_cell.length_a   1.000
_cell.length_b   1.000
_cell.length_c   1.000
_cell.angle_alpha   90.00
_cell.angle_beta   90.00
_cell.angle_gamma   90.00
#
_symmetry.space_group_name_H-M   'P 1'
#
loop_
_entity.id
_entity.type
_entity.pdbx_description
1 polymer ?
#
loop_
_entity_poly.entity_id
_entity_poly.type
_entity_poly.pdbx_seq_one_letter_code
_entity_poly.pdbx_strand_id
1 'polypeptide(L)'
;MDAYLHILRKCQLFFQNVYSQMVNILDTQFFSFLEHQYRKMMPRDSCGEITTAQWTILRSWWKDDDLTNVLGGAPIGCRLWHEVDMVLIPCNIGRQHWLPVTVDLTCGKMFIVDPWRQEVPVHIQKQQVAPLHYFMPSMLHQAGFHTARPTELEKFDKTNKPFSVSVVSEKRIPEQKKS
;
A
#
# COMPACT_ATOMS: atom_id res chain seq x y z
N MET A 1 3.12 2.67 -17.64
CA MET A 1 2.42 2.74 -16.35
C MET A 1 2.71 4.06 -15.64
N ASP A 2 3.95 4.37 -15.28
CA ASP A 2 4.27 5.59 -14.49
C ASP A 2 3.87 6.92 -15.15
N ALA A 3 3.97 7.02 -16.47
CA ALA A 3 3.49 8.21 -17.20
C ALA A 3 1.97 8.43 -17.01
N TYR A 4 1.18 7.36 -17.00
CA TYR A 4 -0.26 7.42 -16.77
C TYR A 4 -0.56 7.79 -15.31
N LEU A 5 0.12 7.17 -14.35
CA LEU A 5 -0.02 7.48 -12.93
C LEU A 5 0.35 8.94 -12.62
N HIS A 6 1.37 9.47 -13.31
CA HIS A 6 1.75 10.88 -13.23
C HIS A 6 0.64 11.81 -13.70
N ILE A 7 -0.01 11.47 -14.81
CA ILE A 7 -1.17 12.24 -15.31
C ILE A 7 -2.31 12.17 -14.28
N LEU A 8 -2.60 11.00 -13.71
CA LEU A 8 -3.63 10.86 -12.68
C LEU A 8 -3.34 11.71 -11.44
N ARG A 9 -2.10 11.71 -10.94
CA ARG A 9 -1.67 12.58 -9.84
C ARG A 9 -1.91 14.06 -10.16
N LYS A 10 -1.51 14.49 -11.36
CA LYS A 10 -1.77 15.88 -11.81
C LYS A 10 -3.26 16.18 -11.82
N CYS A 11 -4.09 15.31 -12.40
CA CYS A 11 -5.54 15.49 -12.42
C CYS A 11 -6.13 15.61 -11.01
N GLN A 12 -5.71 14.77 -10.05
CA GLN A 12 -6.15 14.89 -8.66
C GLN A 12 -5.81 16.25 -8.05
N LEU A 13 -4.63 16.80 -8.35
CA LEU A 13 -4.24 18.13 -7.87
C LEU A 13 -5.09 19.25 -8.50
N PHE A 14 -5.56 19.09 -9.74
CA PHE A 14 -6.46 20.06 -10.39
C PHE A 14 -7.91 19.96 -9.92
N PHE A 15 -8.37 18.76 -9.55
CA PHE A 15 -9.77 18.49 -9.18
C PHE A 15 -9.96 18.19 -7.68
N GLN A 16 -9.16 18.81 -6.81
CA GLN A 16 -9.19 18.52 -5.36
C GLN A 16 -10.58 18.66 -4.72
N ASN A 17 -11.40 19.59 -5.20
CA ASN A 17 -12.76 19.83 -4.67
C ASN A 17 -13.80 18.80 -5.14
N VAL A 18 -13.44 17.90 -6.06
CA VAL A 18 -14.36 16.90 -6.63
C VAL A 18 -14.32 15.59 -5.85
N TYR A 19 -13.21 15.29 -5.17
CA TYR A 19 -13.02 14.03 -4.46
C TYR A 19 -13.33 14.21 -2.97
N SER A 20 -14.23 13.38 -2.44
CA SER A 20 -14.55 13.35 -1.01
C SER A 20 -13.46 12.70 -0.16
N GLN A 21 -12.54 11.94 -0.78
CA GLN A 21 -11.42 11.28 -0.13
C GLN A 21 -10.10 11.73 -0.76
N MET A 22 -9.11 12.00 0.08
CA MET A 22 -7.77 12.34 -0.39
C MET A 22 -6.95 11.07 -0.64
N VAL A 23 -6.36 10.96 -1.82
CA VAL A 23 -5.65 9.76 -2.27
C VAL A 23 -4.25 10.12 -2.77
N ASN A 24 -3.24 9.40 -2.29
CA ASN A 24 -1.92 9.39 -2.92
C ASN A 24 -1.84 8.25 -3.94
N ILE A 25 -1.31 8.54 -5.14
CA ILE A 25 -1.05 7.51 -6.16
C ILE A 25 0.46 7.32 -6.28
N LEU A 26 0.98 6.17 -5.87
CA LEU A 26 2.42 5.89 -5.93
C LEU A 26 2.86 5.48 -7.33
N ASP A 27 4.17 5.47 -7.55
CA ASP A 27 4.79 4.93 -8.76
C ASP A 27 5.05 3.42 -8.63
N THR A 28 5.55 2.82 -9.70
CA THR A 28 5.89 1.39 -9.74
C THR A 28 7.16 1.03 -8.97
N GLN A 29 7.97 2.03 -8.58
CA GLN A 29 9.22 1.81 -7.86
C GLN A 29 8.96 1.48 -6.40
N PHE A 30 7.94 2.08 -5.78
CA PHE A 30 7.61 1.84 -4.38
C PHE A 30 7.40 0.36 -4.05
N PHE A 31 6.54 -0.33 -4.81
CA PHE A 31 6.29 -1.76 -4.56
C PHE A 31 7.52 -2.62 -4.84
N SER A 32 8.28 -2.30 -5.89
CA SER A 32 9.52 -3.01 -6.23
C SER A 32 10.58 -2.88 -5.13
N PHE A 33 10.67 -1.70 -4.51
CA PHE A 33 11.52 -1.46 -3.34
C PHE A 33 11.09 -2.33 -2.15
N LEU A 34 9.80 -2.35 -1.80
CA LEU A 34 9.32 -3.17 -0.69
C LEU A 34 9.48 -4.66 -0.95
N GLU A 35 9.24 -5.13 -2.18
CA GLU A 35 9.47 -6.52 -2.57
C GLU A 35 10.95 -6.92 -2.34
N HIS A 36 11.88 -6.04 -2.71
CA HIS A 36 13.31 -6.27 -2.48
C HIS A 36 13.66 -6.34 -1.00
N GLN A 37 13.12 -5.43 -0.18
CA GLN A 37 13.31 -5.47 1.28
C GLN A 37 12.71 -6.75 1.89
N TYR A 38 11.56 -7.20 1.35
CA TYR A 38 10.84 -8.36 1.86
C TYR A 38 11.66 -9.62 1.65
N ARG A 39 12.25 -9.79 0.48
CA ARG A 39 13.14 -10.93 0.16
C ARG A 39 14.43 -10.95 0.98
N LYS A 40 14.92 -9.79 1.42
CA LYS A 40 16.12 -9.69 2.27
C LYS A 40 15.83 -10.10 3.71
N MET A 41 14.67 -9.68 4.23
CA MET A 41 14.37 -9.78 5.65
C MET A 41 13.58 -11.05 6.02
N MET A 42 12.65 -11.46 5.16
CA MET A 42 11.78 -12.57 5.49
C MET A 42 12.44 -13.91 5.10
N PRO A 43 12.48 -14.89 6.02
CA PRO A 43 12.85 -16.25 5.68
C PRO A 43 12.02 -16.75 4.49
N ARG A 44 12.64 -17.50 3.57
CA ARG A 44 11.99 -18.01 2.35
C ARG A 44 10.75 -18.87 2.63
N ASP A 45 10.60 -19.35 3.87
CA ASP A 45 9.55 -20.29 4.28
C ASP A 45 8.45 -19.65 5.15
N SER A 46 8.53 -18.34 5.44
CA SER A 46 7.51 -17.64 6.24
C SER A 46 6.32 -17.18 5.39
N CYS A 47 5.45 -18.13 5.04
CA CYS A 47 4.07 -17.84 4.65
C CYS A 47 3.13 -17.63 5.86
N GLY A 48 3.70 -17.28 7.03
CA GLY A 48 2.99 -17.19 8.31
C GLY A 48 3.18 -15.85 9.02
N GLU A 49 2.52 -15.70 10.17
CA GLU A 49 2.62 -14.53 11.04
C GLU A 49 4.07 -14.25 11.43
N ILE A 50 4.49 -12.99 11.33
CA ILE A 50 5.81 -12.58 11.83
C ILE A 50 5.78 -12.47 13.36
N THR A 51 6.86 -12.90 13.99
CA THR A 51 7.01 -12.88 15.45
C THR A 51 7.06 -11.45 15.98
N THR A 52 6.75 -11.26 17.28
CA THR A 52 6.89 -9.96 17.95
C THR A 52 8.31 -9.38 17.84
N ALA A 53 9.34 -10.23 17.84
CA ALA A 53 10.72 -9.80 17.66
C ALA A 53 10.97 -9.21 16.27
N GLN A 54 10.45 -9.84 15.22
CA GLN A 54 10.50 -9.31 13.85
C GLN A 54 9.75 -7.99 13.72
N TRP A 55 8.61 -7.85 14.42
CA TRP A 55 7.89 -6.59 14.49
C TRP A 55 8.70 -5.47 15.15
N THR A 56 9.40 -5.75 16.25
CA THR A 56 10.25 -4.76 16.91
C THR A 56 11.37 -4.28 15.99
N ILE A 57 12.01 -5.20 15.24
CA ILE A 57 13.04 -4.86 14.26
C ILE A 57 12.48 -3.95 13.17
N LEU A 58 11.31 -4.27 12.63
CA LEU A 58 10.68 -3.49 11.56
C LEU A 58 10.38 -2.04 11.95
N ARG A 59 10.06 -1.77 13.22
CA ARG A 59 9.69 -0.42 13.70
C ARG A 59 10.81 0.60 13.64
N SER A 60 12.06 0.16 13.58
CA SER A 60 13.24 1.03 13.50
C SER A 60 14.14 0.66 12.33
N TRP A 61 13.61 -0.06 11.34
CA TRP A 61 14.40 -0.59 10.23
C TRP A 61 14.67 0.45 9.15
N TRP A 62 13.73 1.38 8.96
CA TRP A 62 13.72 2.26 7.80
C TRP A 62 14.76 3.37 7.97
N LYS A 63 15.45 3.70 6.89
CA LYS A 63 16.24 4.94 6.82
C LYS A 63 15.32 6.09 6.38
N ASP A 64 15.74 7.33 6.62
CA ASP A 64 14.96 8.50 6.23
C ASP A 64 14.62 8.48 4.73
N ASP A 65 15.58 8.09 3.89
CA ASP A 65 15.38 7.96 2.44
C ASP A 65 14.33 6.88 2.08
N ASP A 66 14.22 5.80 2.86
CA ASP A 66 13.22 4.76 2.65
C ASP A 66 11.80 5.26 2.97
N LEU A 67 11.69 6.27 3.84
CA LEU A 67 10.42 6.88 4.26
C LEU A 67 9.96 8.02 3.35
N THR A 68 10.74 8.37 2.32
CA THR A 68 10.46 9.48 1.40
C THR A 68 9.02 9.47 0.86
N ASN A 69 8.50 8.29 0.50
CA ASN A 69 7.12 8.18 0.00
C ASN A 69 6.08 8.53 1.06
N VAL A 70 6.27 8.06 2.29
CA VAL A 70 5.36 8.31 3.43
C VAL A 70 5.40 9.77 3.85
N LEU A 71 6.59 10.37 3.74
CA LEU A 71 6.86 11.77 4.02
C LEU A 71 6.51 12.70 2.83
N GLY A 72 5.81 12.20 1.80
CA GLY A 72 5.34 13.01 0.67
C GLY A 72 6.42 13.50 -0.30
N GLY A 73 7.67 13.06 -0.14
CA GLY A 73 8.77 13.44 -1.01
C GLY A 73 8.79 12.71 -2.37
N ALA A 74 8.10 11.58 -2.48
CA ALA A 74 8.04 10.79 -3.71
C ALA A 74 6.74 9.99 -3.86
N PRO A 75 6.22 9.81 -5.09
CA PRO A 75 6.57 10.56 -6.30
C PRO A 75 6.12 12.04 -6.20
N ILE A 76 6.61 12.88 -7.11
CA ILE A 76 6.23 14.31 -7.16
C ILE A 76 4.70 14.44 -7.21
N GLY A 77 4.16 15.31 -6.36
CA GLY A 77 2.73 15.58 -6.24
C GLY A 77 2.01 14.71 -5.22
N CYS A 78 2.70 13.80 -4.53
CA CYS A 78 2.17 13.13 -3.35
C CYS A 78 2.21 14.02 -2.12
N ARG A 79 1.26 13.80 -1.21
CA ARG A 79 1.15 14.46 0.09
C ARG A 79 1.81 13.62 1.18
N LEU A 80 2.00 14.22 2.35
CA LEU A 80 2.31 13.48 3.56
C LEU A 80 1.20 12.46 3.80
N TRP A 81 1.56 11.22 4.17
CA TRP A 81 0.53 10.18 4.26
C TRP A 81 -0.48 10.46 5.37
N HIS A 82 -0.10 11.18 6.43
CA HIS A 82 -1.04 11.63 7.47
C HIS A 82 -2.07 12.68 6.99
N GLU A 83 -1.91 13.21 5.77
CA GLU A 83 -2.87 14.14 5.15
C GLU A 83 -3.82 13.45 4.16
N VAL A 84 -3.71 12.14 3.95
CA VAL A 84 -4.56 11.40 2.99
C VAL A 84 -5.24 10.22 3.63
N ASP A 85 -6.39 9.83 3.09
CA ASP A 85 -7.16 8.69 3.60
C ASP A 85 -6.74 7.38 2.93
N MET A 86 -6.33 7.45 1.66
CA MET A 86 -5.99 6.27 0.88
C MET A 86 -4.68 6.41 0.10
N VAL A 87 -4.06 5.27 -0.18
CA VAL A 87 -2.90 5.15 -1.05
C VAL A 87 -3.18 4.10 -2.13
N LEU A 88 -3.04 4.46 -3.39
CA LEU A 88 -3.11 3.56 -4.54
C LEU A 88 -1.70 3.14 -4.95
N ILE A 89 -1.46 1.83 -5.01
CA ILE A 89 -0.16 1.23 -5.22
C ILE A 89 -0.21 0.26 -6.40
N PRO A 90 0.49 0.53 -7.51
CA PRO A 90 0.61 -0.41 -8.62
C PRO A 90 1.62 -1.51 -8.28
N CYS A 91 1.17 -2.74 -8.10
CA CYS A 91 2.05 -3.88 -7.78
C CYS A 91 2.36 -4.68 -9.04
N ASN A 92 3.64 -4.81 -9.41
CA ASN A 92 4.06 -5.66 -10.52
C ASN A 92 4.47 -7.05 -10.01
N ILE A 93 3.54 -8.00 -10.06
CA ILE A 93 3.75 -9.36 -9.61
C ILE A 93 4.49 -10.15 -10.69
N GLY A 94 5.65 -10.71 -10.31
CA GLY A 94 6.44 -11.56 -11.21
C GLY A 94 6.92 -10.86 -12.48
N ARG A 95 6.91 -9.51 -12.51
CA ARG A 95 7.21 -8.68 -13.70
C ARG A 95 6.25 -8.84 -14.87
N GLN A 96 5.12 -9.51 -14.69
CA GLN A 96 4.19 -9.87 -15.77
C GLN A 96 2.75 -9.42 -15.51
N HIS A 97 2.37 -9.25 -14.25
CA HIS A 97 0.98 -9.02 -13.87
C HIS A 97 0.86 -7.81 -12.93
N TRP A 98 0.00 -6.86 -13.31
CA TRP A 98 -0.23 -5.65 -12.52
C TRP A 98 -1.47 -5.81 -11.64
N LEU A 99 -1.27 -5.72 -10.33
CA LEU A 99 -2.32 -5.66 -9.32
C LEU A 99 -2.37 -4.26 -8.69
N PRO A 100 -3.39 -3.45 -9.02
CA PRO A 100 -3.72 -2.27 -8.24
C PRO A 100 -4.12 -2.67 -6.81
N VAL A 101 -3.40 -2.12 -5.83
CA VAL A 101 -3.74 -2.27 -4.41
C VAL A 101 -4.11 -0.89 -3.87
N THR A 102 -5.30 -0.78 -3.31
CA THR A 102 -5.71 0.41 -2.56
C THR A 102 -5.59 0.14 -1.08
N VAL A 103 -4.89 1.00 -0.36
CA VAL A 103 -4.74 0.93 1.09
C VAL A 103 -5.51 2.06 1.73
N ASP A 104 -6.49 1.73 2.55
CA ASP A 104 -7.18 2.66 3.42
C ASP A 104 -6.36 2.83 4.71
N LEU A 105 -5.75 4.00 4.86
CA LEU A 105 -4.90 4.35 5.99
C LEU A 105 -5.71 4.63 7.27
N THR A 106 -7.01 4.93 7.14
CA THR A 106 -7.87 5.24 8.29
C THR A 106 -8.28 4.00 9.07
N CYS A 107 -8.30 2.84 8.41
CA CYS A 107 -8.67 1.57 9.04
C CYS A 107 -7.68 0.42 8.79
N GLY A 108 -6.57 0.68 8.10
CA GLY A 108 -5.52 -0.31 7.85
C GLY A 108 -5.99 -1.51 7.02
N LYS A 109 -6.79 -1.24 5.99
CA LYS A 109 -7.33 -2.26 5.09
C LYS A 109 -6.74 -2.10 3.70
N MET A 110 -6.26 -3.20 3.13
CA MET A 110 -5.81 -3.28 1.76
C MET A 110 -6.87 -3.97 0.90
N PHE A 111 -7.12 -3.41 -0.27
CA PHE A 111 -8.04 -3.92 -1.27
C PHE A 111 -7.25 -4.26 -2.52
N ILE A 112 -7.24 -5.54 -2.88
CA ILE A 112 -6.64 -6.01 -4.13
C ILE A 112 -7.74 -5.99 -5.20
N VAL A 113 -7.45 -5.32 -6.31
CA VAL A 113 -8.25 -5.37 -7.52
C VAL A 113 -7.47 -6.15 -8.57
N ASP A 114 -7.94 -7.33 -8.96
CA ASP A 114 -7.35 -8.07 -10.09
C ASP A 114 -8.15 -7.78 -11.37
N PRO A 115 -7.60 -7.01 -12.32
CA PRO A 115 -8.29 -6.68 -13.56
C PRO A 115 -8.33 -7.86 -14.55
N TRP A 116 -7.43 -8.84 -14.43
CA TRP A 116 -7.37 -10.00 -15.32
C TRP A 116 -8.17 -11.18 -14.82
N ARG A 117 -8.68 -11.10 -13.58
CA ARG A 117 -9.48 -12.16 -12.96
C ARG A 117 -8.74 -13.50 -13.03
N GLN A 118 -7.46 -13.50 -12.68
CA GLN A 118 -6.73 -14.75 -12.65
C GLN A 118 -7.41 -15.67 -11.64
N GLU A 119 -7.58 -16.96 -11.98
CA GLU A 119 -8.08 -17.99 -11.06
C GLU A 119 -7.01 -18.35 -10.02
N VAL A 120 -6.46 -17.34 -9.37
CA VAL A 120 -5.44 -17.46 -8.34
C VAL A 120 -6.16 -17.53 -7.00
N PRO A 121 -5.88 -18.55 -6.16
CA PRO A 121 -6.48 -18.64 -4.84
C PRO A 121 -6.23 -17.38 -4.01
N VAL A 122 -7.23 -16.94 -3.23
CA VAL A 122 -7.16 -15.71 -2.40
C VAL A 122 -5.91 -15.67 -1.51
N HIS A 123 -5.48 -16.81 -0.95
CA HIS A 123 -4.29 -16.87 -0.11
C HIS A 123 -3.00 -16.56 -0.90
N ILE A 124 -2.92 -16.96 -2.19
CA ILE A 124 -1.79 -16.63 -3.06
C ILE A 124 -1.82 -15.13 -3.41
N GLN A 125 -2.98 -14.54 -3.70
CA GLN A 125 -3.09 -13.10 -3.93
C GLN A 125 -2.65 -12.29 -2.70
N LYS A 126 -2.99 -12.75 -1.49
CA LYS A 126 -2.50 -12.15 -0.24
C LYS A 126 -0.98 -12.25 -0.11
N GLN A 127 -0.39 -13.39 -0.48
CA GLN A 127 1.06 -13.57 -0.48
C GLN A 127 1.77 -12.67 -1.50
N GLN A 128 1.18 -12.46 -2.67
CA GLN A 128 1.74 -11.57 -3.70
C GLN A 128 1.90 -10.13 -3.22
N VAL A 129 1.06 -9.67 -2.29
CA VAL A 129 1.13 -8.33 -1.69
C VAL A 129 1.67 -8.32 -0.26
N ALA A 130 2.27 -9.42 0.20
CA ALA A 130 2.86 -9.54 1.53
C ALA A 130 3.85 -8.40 1.87
N PRO A 131 4.68 -7.89 0.94
CA PRO A 131 5.55 -6.75 1.24
C PRO A 131 4.79 -5.54 1.80
N LEU A 132 3.63 -5.21 1.21
CA LEU A 132 2.78 -4.10 1.67
C LEU A 132 2.17 -4.39 3.04
N HIS A 133 1.67 -5.61 3.21
CA HIS A 133 1.00 -6.08 4.42
C HIS A 133 1.83 -5.89 5.70
N TYR A 134 3.13 -6.18 5.61
CA TYR A 134 4.04 -6.13 6.75
C TYR A 134 4.75 -4.77 6.89
N PHE A 135 5.17 -4.16 5.79
CA PHE A 135 6.09 -3.03 5.86
C PHE A 135 5.39 -1.69 6.00
N MET A 136 4.23 -1.50 5.36
CA MET A 136 3.53 -0.21 5.45
C MET A 136 3.17 0.16 6.91
N PRO A 137 2.65 -0.73 7.76
CA PRO A 137 2.40 -0.41 9.18
C PRO A 137 3.66 0.08 9.91
N SER A 138 4.81 -0.56 9.65
CA SER A 138 6.08 -0.18 10.29
C SER A 138 6.61 1.16 9.78
N MET A 139 6.47 1.46 8.48
CA MET A 139 6.86 2.75 7.91
C MET A 139 5.98 3.89 8.46
N LEU A 140 4.67 3.65 8.58
CA LEU A 140 3.74 4.62 9.17
C LEU A 140 4.07 4.92 10.63
N HIS A 141 4.40 3.87 11.40
CA HIS A 141 4.83 4.02 12.78
C HIS A 141 6.09 4.89 12.88
N GLN A 142 7.13 4.55 12.12
CA GLN A 142 8.40 5.26 12.17
C GLN A 142 8.30 6.70 11.63
N ALA A 143 7.46 6.94 10.63
CA ALA A 143 7.17 8.28 10.10
C ALA A 143 6.25 9.12 11.01
N GLY A 144 5.85 8.61 12.18
CA GLY A 144 5.04 9.35 13.14
C GLY A 144 3.58 9.59 12.71
N PHE A 145 3.06 8.81 11.76
CA PHE A 145 1.69 8.95 11.24
C PHE A 145 0.64 8.97 12.35
N HIS A 146 0.77 8.07 13.32
CA HIS A 146 -0.15 7.93 14.44
C HIS A 146 -0.14 9.13 15.39
N THR A 147 1.01 9.79 15.54
CA THR A 147 1.09 11.04 16.31
C THR A 147 0.38 12.18 15.60
N ALA A 148 0.42 12.21 14.27
CA ALA A 148 -0.23 13.22 13.45
C ALA A 148 -1.76 13.01 13.29
N ARG A 149 -2.26 11.76 13.40
CA ARG A 149 -3.69 11.40 13.30
C ARG A 149 -4.20 10.70 14.57
N PRO A 150 -4.38 11.41 15.70
CA PRO A 150 -4.69 10.78 16.97
C PRO A 150 -6.12 10.21 17.07
N THR A 151 -7.08 10.74 16.31
CA THR A 151 -8.50 10.36 16.33
C THR A 151 -8.81 9.05 15.60
N GLU A 152 -8.06 8.75 14.55
CA GLU A 152 -8.17 7.51 13.78
C GLU A 152 -7.61 6.30 14.56
N LEU A 153 -6.86 6.56 15.65
CA LEU A 153 -6.30 5.55 16.56
C LEU A 153 -7.33 4.80 17.41
N GLU A 154 -8.56 5.29 17.56
CA GLU A 154 -9.59 4.52 18.27
C GLU A 154 -10.13 3.36 17.42
N LYS A 155 -10.01 3.46 16.08
CA LYS A 155 -10.48 2.46 15.13
C LYS A 155 -9.35 1.57 14.59
N PHE A 156 -8.15 2.14 14.48
CA PHE A 156 -6.95 1.43 14.08
C PHE A 156 -6.14 1.04 15.33
N ASP A 157 -6.01 -0.27 15.55
CA ASP A 157 -5.31 -0.82 16.70
C ASP A 157 -3.85 -0.32 16.74
N LYS A 158 -3.49 0.47 17.77
CA LYS A 158 -2.15 1.03 18.02
C LYS A 158 -1.04 -0.02 18.12
N THR A 159 -1.38 -1.30 18.05
CA THR A 159 -0.47 -2.43 18.20
C THR A 159 0.46 -2.66 16.99
N ASN A 160 0.39 -1.84 15.93
CA ASN A 160 1.18 -2.02 14.69
C ASN A 160 0.97 -3.42 14.08
N LYS A 161 -0.29 -3.84 13.99
CA LYS A 161 -0.65 -5.10 13.33
C LYS A 161 -0.50 -4.99 11.81
N PRO A 162 -0.27 -6.11 11.11
CA PRO A 162 -0.32 -6.12 9.66
C PRO A 162 -1.65 -5.59 9.13
N PHE A 163 -1.66 -4.96 7.96
CA PHE A 163 -2.91 -4.52 7.34
C PHE A 163 -3.79 -5.68 6.92
N SER A 164 -5.08 -5.64 7.22
CA SER A 164 -5.97 -6.70 6.74
C SER A 164 -6.10 -6.64 5.21
N VAL A 165 -6.12 -7.80 4.55
CA VAL A 165 -6.14 -7.88 3.08
C VAL A 165 -7.46 -8.45 2.60
N SER A 166 -8.15 -7.70 1.76
CA SER A 166 -9.41 -8.08 1.11
C SER A 166 -9.20 -8.11 -0.40
N VAL A 167 -9.65 -9.21 -1.03
CA VAL A 167 -9.73 -9.30 -2.50
C VAL A 167 -11.13 -8.84 -2.90
N VAL A 168 -11.23 -7.84 -3.77
CA VAL A 168 -12.53 -7.31 -4.20
C VAL A 168 -13.14 -8.25 -5.24
N SER A 169 -14.22 -8.95 -4.90
CA SER A 169 -14.96 -9.82 -5.84
C SER A 169 -16.07 -9.08 -6.61
N GLU A 170 -16.05 -9.28 -7.93
CA GLU A 170 -17.04 -9.11 -9.01
C GLU A 170 -18.11 -8.00 -9.01
N LYS A 171 -18.74 -7.58 -7.91
CA LYS A 171 -19.97 -6.76 -8.02
C LYS A 171 -19.78 -5.24 -8.17
N ARG A 172 -18.56 -4.73 -8.28
CA ARG A 172 -18.30 -3.26 -8.22
C ARG A 172 -17.36 -2.69 -9.29
N ILE A 173 -16.87 -3.48 -10.25
CA ILE A 173 -15.90 -2.99 -11.25
C ILE A 173 -16.52 -3.14 -12.65
N PRO A 174 -16.75 -2.04 -13.39
CA PRO A 174 -17.32 -2.12 -14.74
C PRO A 174 -16.41 -2.95 -15.65
N GLU A 175 -17.00 -3.95 -16.31
CA GLU A 175 -16.33 -4.72 -17.36
C GLU A 175 -15.92 -3.83 -18.52
N GLN A 176 -14.62 -3.68 -18.77
CA GLN A 176 -14.17 -3.29 -20.09
C GLN A 176 -14.27 -4.51 -20.99
N LYS A 177 -15.31 -4.53 -21.84
CA LYS A 177 -15.37 -5.45 -22.97
C LYS A 177 -14.10 -5.26 -23.80
N LYS A 178 -13.33 -6.34 -23.98
CA LYS A 178 -12.26 -6.36 -24.97
C LYS A 178 -12.90 -6.11 -26.34
N SER A 179 -12.53 -5.01 -26.99
CA SER A 179 -12.84 -4.71 -28.39
C SER A 179 -11.91 -5.47 -29.31
#